data_AF-A0A2V6XZ83-F1
#
_entry.id   AF-A0A2V6XZ83-F1
#
_cell.length_a   1.000
_cell.length_b   1.000
_cell.length_c   1.000
_cell.angle_alpha   90.00
_cell.angle_beta   90.00
_cell.angle_gamma   90.00
#
_symmetry.space_group_name_H-M   'P 1'
#
loop_
_entity.id
_entity.type
_entity.pdbx_description
1 polymer ?
#
loop_
_entity_poly.entity_id
_entity_poly.type
_entity_poly.pdbx_seq_one_letter_code
_entity_poly.pdbx_strand_id
1 'polypeptide(L)' 'MNVFAFSDWRWRIVDLKGETMEESSASFPTIAQAIAAGAERLQLCIDRDRPPPPQLPWRRRG' A
#
# COMPACT_ATOMS: atom_id res chain seq x y z
N MET A 1 -33.95 -2.88 11.30
CA MET A 1 -33.12 -1.72 11.69
C MET A 1 -31.73 -2.27 12.00
N ASN A 2 -30.78 -2.19 11.06
CA ASN A 2 -29.51 -2.92 11.18
C ASN A 2 -28.50 -2.07 11.97
N VAL A 3 -28.40 -2.33 13.27
CA VAL A 3 -27.46 -1.68 14.18
C VAL A 3 -26.17 -2.49 14.22
N PHE A 4 -25.35 -2.34 13.19
CA PHE A 4 -23.99 -2.87 13.16
C PHE A 4 -23.04 -1.78 12.71
N ALA A 5 -22.92 -0.72 13.50
CA ALA A 5 -21.79 0.19 13.44
C ALA A 5 -20.56 -0.51 14.04
N PHE A 6 -20.09 -1.58 13.40
CA PHE A 6 -18.80 -2.17 13.75
C PHE A 6 -17.75 -1.49 12.90
N SER A 7 -17.28 -0.32 13.34
CA SER A 7 -16.00 0.29 12.95
C SER A 7 -15.36 -0.28 11.66
N ASP A 8 -15.96 -0.01 10.49
CA ASP A 8 -15.52 -0.54 9.20
C ASP A 8 -14.34 0.29 8.68
N TRP A 9 -13.20 0.21 9.37
CA TRP A 9 -12.01 0.93 8.96
C TRP A 9 -11.53 0.37 7.61
N ARG A 10 -11.18 1.28 6.71
CA ARG A 10 -10.57 0.98 5.43
C ARG A 10 -9.34 1.86 5.27
N TRP A 11 -8.32 1.35 4.59
CA TRP A 11 -7.17 2.17 4.23
C TRP A 11 -7.30 2.62 2.77
N ARG A 12 -6.73 3.79 2.48
CA ARG A 12 -6.54 4.32 1.14
C ARG A 12 -5.10 4.76 1.01
N ILE A 13 -4.50 4.47 -0.14
CA ILE A 13 -3.22 5.05 -0.55
C ILE A 13 -3.57 6.18 -1.51
N VAL A 14 -3.17 7.40 -1.15
CA VAL A 14 -3.42 8.59 -1.95
C VAL A 14 -2.10 9.15 -2.45
N ASP A 15 -2.16 9.82 -3.59
CA ASP A 15 -1.03 10.58 -4.11
C ASP A 15 -0.85 11.92 -3.35
N LEU A 16 0.14 12.71 -3.76
CA LEU A 16 0.42 14.02 -3.16
C LEU A 16 -0.69 15.06 -3.38
N LYS A 17 -1.59 14.84 -4.34
CA LYS A 17 -2.76 15.69 -4.61
C LYS A 17 -4.00 15.21 -3.86
N GLY A 18 -3.93 14.08 -3.17
CA GLY A 18 -5.05 13.44 -2.49
C GLY A 18 -5.89 12.55 -3.40
N GLU A 19 -5.44 12.27 -4.62
CA GLU A 19 -6.10 11.33 -5.53
C GLU A 19 -5.90 9.90 -5.03
N THR A 20 -6.97 9.10 -4.99
CA THR A 20 -6.89 7.71 -4.50
C THR A 20 -6.22 6.84 -5.55
N MET A 21 -5.03 6.33 -5.23
CA MET A 21 -4.30 5.39 -6.08
C MET A 21 -4.80 3.97 -5.85
N GLU A 22 -5.00 3.60 -4.58
CA GLU A 22 -5.52 2.29 -4.18
C GLU A 22 -6.39 2.39 -2.91
N GLU A 23 -7.36 1.49 -2.77
CA GLU A 23 -8.24 1.39 -1.60
C GLU A 23 -8.36 -0.08 -1.18
N SER A 24 -8.53 -0.31 0.13
CA SER A 24 -8.79 -1.64 0.65
C SER A 24 -10.20 -2.12 0.32
N SER A 25 -10.31 -3.22 -0.41
CA SER A 25 -11.61 -3.90 -0.61
C SER A 25 -12.14 -4.54 0.68
N ALA A 26 -11.25 -4.89 1.62
CA ALA A 26 -11.61 -5.39 2.93
C ALA A 26 -11.95 -4.24 3.90
N SER A 27 -12.81 -4.51 4.87
CA SER A 27 -12.97 -3.67 6.07
C SER A 27 -12.30 -4.33 7.27
N PHE A 28 -11.78 -3.49 8.16
CA PHE A 28 -11.03 -3.90 9.34
C PHE A 28 -11.74 -3.40 10.59
N PRO A 29 -11.86 -4.21 11.65
CA PRO A 29 -12.60 -3.84 12.85
C PRO A 29 -11.89 -2.80 13.72
N THR A 30 -10.58 -2.57 13.49
CA THR A 30 -9.79 -1.56 14.22
C THR A 30 -8.92 -0.73 13.28
N ILE A 31 -8.69 0.53 13.64
CA ILE A 31 -7.79 1.42 12.89
C ILE A 31 -6.36 0.87 12.83
N ALA A 32 -5.88 0.22 13.90
CA ALA A 32 -4.55 -0.37 13.94
C ALA A 32 -4.36 -1.46 12.89
N GLN A 33 -5.38 -2.32 12.69
CA GLN A 33 -5.35 -3.34 11.65
C GLN A 33 -5.44 -2.73 10.25
N ALA A 34 -6.27 -1.69 10.06
CA ALA A 34 -6.33 -0.98 8.79
C ALA A 34 -4.99 -0.32 8.44
N ILE A 35 -4.32 0.31 9.41
CA ILE A 35 -3.01 0.94 9.23
C ILE A 35 -1.94 -0.13 8.91
N ALA A 36 -1.91 -1.24 9.64
CA ALA A 36 -0.94 -2.31 9.40
C ALA A 36 -1.09 -2.89 7.98
N ALA A 37 -2.32 -3.23 7.58
CA ALA A 37 -2.61 -3.75 6.25
C ALA A 37 -2.30 -2.72 5.15
N GLY A 38 -2.62 -1.44 5.38
CA GLY A 38 -2.30 -0.36 4.45
C GLY A 38 -0.81 -0.11 4.31
N ALA A 39 -0.05 -0.20 5.40
CA ALA A 39 1.41 -0.06 5.40
C ALA A 39 2.09 -1.20 4.64
N GLU A 40 1.65 -2.45 4.83
CA GLU A 40 2.11 -3.59 4.03
C GLU A 40 1.85 -3.37 2.54
N ARG A 41 0.63 -2.94 2.17
CA ARG A 41 0.30 -2.68 0.77
C ARG A 41 1.13 -1.53 0.18
N LEU A 42 1.39 -0.49 0.96
CA LEU A 42 2.22 0.64 0.53
C LEU A 42 3.66 0.20 0.23
N GLN A 43 4.25 -0.66 1.06
CA GLN A 43 5.58 -1.22 0.79
C GLN A 43 5.62 -1.97 -0.54
N LEU A 44 4.60 -2.78 -0.83
CA LEU A 44 4.48 -3.47 -2.12
C LEU A 44 4.39 -2.50 -3.30
N CYS A 45 3.69 -1.37 -3.15
CA CYS A 45 3.66 -0.33 -4.18
C CYS A 45 5.05 0.29 -4.38
N ILE A 46 5.74 0.63 -3.29
CA ILE A 46 7.10 1.20 -3.35
C ILE A 46 8.08 0.24 -4.05
N ASP A 47 8.03 -1.05 -3.70
CA ASP A 47 8.90 -2.07 -4.31
C ASP A 47 8.60 -2.26 -5.80
N ARG A 48 7.32 -2.22 -6.19
CA ARG A 48 6.90 -2.28 -7.60
C ARG A 48 7.39 -1.07 -8.38
N ASP A 49 7.32 0.11 -7.78
CA ASP A 49 7.67 1.38 -8.44
C ASP A 49 9.20 1.62 -8.42
N ARG A 50 9.97 0.78 -7.71
CA ARG A 50 11.43 0.84 -7.69
C ARG A 50 11.98 0.54 -9.09
N PRO A 51 12.78 1.46 -9.68
CA PRO A 51 13.39 1.19 -10.97
C PRO A 51 14.34 0.00 -10.84
N PRO A 52 14.44 -0.86 -11.88
CA PRO A 52 15.41 -1.95 -11.87
C PRO A 52 16.82 -1.37 -11.66
N PRO A 53 17.69 -2.09 -10.95
CA PRO A 53 19.06 -1.63 -10.77
C PRO A 53 19.68 -1.34 -12.14
N PRO A 54 20.53 -0.30 -12.24
CA PRO A 54 21.19 0.02 -13.50
C PRO A 54 21.85 -1.25 -14.00
N GLN A 55 21.47 -1.66 -15.21
CA GLN A 55 22.04 -2.83 -15.85
C GLN A 55 23.44 -2.43 -16.31
N LEU A 56 24.40 -2.47 -15.39
CA LEU A 56 25.77 -2.08 -15.68
C LEU A 56 26.28 -3.04 -16.75
N PRO A 57 26.55 -2.55 -17.97
CA PRO A 57 27.18 -3.39 -18.97
C PRO A 57 28.57 -3.71 -18.42
N TRP A 58 28.97 -4.97 -18.49
CA TRP A 58 30.28 -5.53 -18.14
C TRP A 58 30.72 -5.42 -16.66
N ARG A 59 30.61 -6.54 -15.93
CA ARG A 59 31.69 -6.98 -15.04
C ARG A 59 32.91 -7.23 -15.94
N ARG A 60 33.81 -6.24 -16.07
CA ARG A 60 35.14 -6.51 -16.60
C ARG A 60 35.83 -7.44 -15.62
N ARG A 61 36.03 -8.67 -16.10
CA ARG A 61 36.94 -9.68 -15.59
C ARG A 61 38.27 -9.01 -15.25
N GLY A 62 38.65 -9.06 -13.98
CA GLY A 62 39.99 -8.80 -13.47
C GLY A 62 40.39 -10.02 -12.67
#